data_AF-A0AAE3UDR9-F1
#
_entry.id   AF-A0AAE3UDR9-F1
#
_cell.length_a   1.000
_cell.length_b   1.000
_cell.length_c   1.000
_cell.angle_alpha   90.00
_cell.angle_beta   90.00
_cell.angle_gamma   90.00
#
_symmetry.space_group_name_H-M   'P 1'
#
loop_
_entity.id
_entity.type
_entity.pdbx_description
1 polymer ?
#
loop_
_entity_poly.entity_id
_entity_poly.type
_entity_poly.pdbx_seq_one_letter_code
_entity_poly.pdbx_strand_id
1 'polypeptide(L)'
;MKRVFYVLLMSSLLLCNACKTSDPEPGATKTEVGEPTGTATTASIGAAGGSITSADGLVKLDIPAGALAANTTISVQPITNNAPLGIGGIAYRFMPDGQQFNQPVKVTFKYTNDLLAGADANVLWIVTQAADGSWQALLKSNVNTTTKTITGDITHFSDWGLGKFMDVSLDPASAYIKPKGSVQLKVSGFIASTNPDDELAPLVPISPKSNDDALELLTPIEKRTSLFKQVKWTLAGEGTLTPNGWTATYTAPSETPSKNPVAVSVEMERYQDGQPAQLFSKVLLVSNITIAEEGVVVVNFNGTEYKYKQSGDANQVAYVVVQNEYVVWQGASSTGIPNFTFYRSLIGTGSHSHNCQDAADIVSYTASPTLVYQLEWCDDEGTCHCAPFTSTISEFGNGAGKTIAGTFSGSLYNADGELFPISGYFNVKRIN
;
A
#
# COMPACT_ATOMS: atom_id res chain seq x y z
N MET A 1 -11.84 53.67 65.31
CA MET A 1 -13.05 52.94 65.76
C MET A 1 -13.74 52.39 64.52
N LYS A 2 -14.13 51.11 64.58
CA LYS A 2 -14.62 50.31 63.45
C LYS A 2 -15.89 50.88 62.83
N ARG A 3 -15.97 50.95 61.50
CA ARG A 3 -17.23 50.99 60.75
C ARG A 3 -17.20 49.95 59.65
N VAL A 4 -18.14 49.02 59.78
CA VAL A 4 -18.49 47.95 58.86
C VAL A 4 -19.06 48.57 57.58
N PHE A 5 -18.60 48.11 56.42
CA PHE A 5 -19.31 48.30 55.16
C PHE A 5 -19.24 47.00 54.35
N TYR A 6 -20.42 46.48 54.02
CA TYR A 6 -20.65 45.35 53.13
C TYR A 6 -20.16 45.69 51.72
N VAL A 7 -19.42 44.78 51.09
CA VAL A 7 -19.20 44.80 49.63
C VAL A 7 -19.67 43.46 49.08
N LEU A 8 -20.64 43.55 48.16
CA LEU A 8 -21.24 42.45 47.43
C LEU A 8 -20.20 41.70 46.59
N LEU A 9 -20.29 40.37 46.61
CA LEU A 9 -19.69 39.48 45.61
C LEU A 9 -20.30 39.76 44.23
N MET A 10 -19.49 40.23 43.27
CA MET A 10 -19.73 40.03 41.85
C MET A 10 -18.97 38.77 41.42
N SER A 11 -19.68 37.69 41.10
CA SER A 11 -19.10 36.53 40.42
C SER A 11 -18.90 36.86 38.94
N SER A 12 -17.67 37.12 38.53
CA SER A 12 -17.27 37.14 37.13
C SER A 12 -17.23 35.70 36.60
N LEU A 13 -18.25 35.27 35.87
CA LEU A 13 -18.16 34.09 35.01
C LEU A 13 -17.16 34.40 33.88
N LEU A 14 -15.96 33.83 33.98
CA LEU A 14 -15.08 33.68 32.82
C LEU A 14 -15.67 32.60 31.91
N LEU A 15 -16.30 33.04 30.82
CA LEU A 15 -16.56 32.21 29.65
C LEU A 15 -15.21 31.89 28.99
N CYS A 16 -14.59 30.76 29.38
CA CYS A 16 -13.58 30.11 28.55
C CYS A 16 -14.30 29.57 27.31
N ASN A 17 -14.34 30.37 26.24
CA ASN A 17 -14.57 29.85 24.89
C ASN A 17 -13.36 28.98 24.54
N ALA A 18 -13.44 27.70 24.92
CA ALA A 18 -12.59 26.66 24.35
C ALA A 18 -12.96 26.57 22.86
N CYS A 19 -12.20 27.28 22.03
CA CYS A 19 -12.21 27.09 20.60
C CYS A 19 -11.81 25.63 20.36
N LYS A 20 -12.80 24.76 20.08
CA LYS A 20 -12.53 23.44 19.51
C LYS A 20 -11.89 23.72 18.15
N THR A 21 -10.57 23.68 18.08
CA THR A 21 -9.89 23.44 16.81
C THR A 21 -10.33 22.05 16.37
N SER A 22 -11.34 21.99 15.51
CA SER A 22 -11.59 20.79 14.72
C SER A 22 -10.29 20.49 13.99
N ASP A 23 -9.71 19.33 14.25
CA ASP A 23 -8.65 18.80 13.39
C ASP A 23 -9.10 18.93 11.93
N PRO A 24 -8.22 19.34 10.99
CA PRO A 24 -8.57 19.30 9.58
C PRO A 24 -8.99 17.87 9.24
N GLU A 25 -10.16 17.72 8.61
CA GLU A 25 -10.56 16.46 8.00
C GLU A 25 -9.44 16.02 7.05
N PRO A 26 -9.10 14.71 6.99
CA PRO A 26 -8.16 14.22 6.00
C PRO A 26 -8.68 14.60 4.60
N GLY A 27 -7.95 15.46 3.90
CA GLY A 27 -8.33 15.88 2.55
C GLY A 27 -8.27 14.72 1.56
N ALA A 28 -9.05 14.81 0.49
CA ALA A 28 -9.01 13.85 -0.61
C ALA A 28 -7.57 13.68 -1.13
N THR A 29 -7.18 12.44 -1.42
CA THR A 29 -5.82 12.15 -1.91
C THR A 29 -5.63 12.76 -3.30
N LYS A 30 -4.51 13.47 -3.51
CA LYS A 30 -4.16 14.11 -4.78
C LYS A 30 -2.95 13.46 -5.41
N THR A 31 -2.95 13.34 -6.74
CA THR A 31 -1.80 12.84 -7.52
C THR A 31 -1.63 13.67 -8.79
N GLU A 32 -0.50 13.48 -9.48
CA GLU A 32 -0.31 14.01 -10.84
C GLU A 32 -1.32 13.40 -11.81
N VAL A 33 -1.61 14.14 -12.89
CA VAL A 33 -2.47 13.71 -14.00
C VAL A 33 -1.82 12.56 -14.78
N GLY A 34 -2.62 11.65 -15.32
CA GLY A 34 -2.09 10.49 -16.05
C GLY A 34 -1.43 10.86 -17.38
N GLU A 35 -0.31 10.23 -17.68
CA GLU A 35 0.43 10.38 -18.94
C GLU A 35 -0.04 9.37 -19.99
N PRO A 36 -0.13 9.73 -21.29
CA PRO A 36 -0.52 8.80 -22.34
C PRO A 36 0.35 7.55 -22.41
N THR A 37 -0.27 6.37 -22.43
CA THR A 37 0.41 5.07 -22.54
C THR A 37 0.09 4.32 -23.83
N GLY A 38 -0.86 4.84 -24.63
CA GLY A 38 -1.27 4.22 -25.89
C GLY A 38 -1.91 5.17 -26.87
N THR A 39 -2.28 4.63 -28.03
CA THR A 39 -2.93 5.37 -29.12
C THR A 39 -4.38 5.69 -28.77
N ALA A 40 -4.81 6.90 -29.10
CA ALA A 40 -6.20 7.31 -28.98
C ALA A 40 -7.08 6.69 -30.08
N THR A 41 -8.27 6.21 -29.72
CA THR A 41 -9.33 5.89 -30.68
C THR A 41 -10.31 7.06 -30.76
N THR A 42 -10.71 7.46 -31.97
CA THR A 42 -11.61 8.61 -32.18
C THR A 42 -12.86 8.24 -32.99
N ALA A 43 -14.01 8.84 -32.65
CA ALA A 43 -15.24 8.73 -33.43
C ALA A 43 -16.04 10.04 -33.39
N SER A 44 -16.72 10.39 -34.50
CA SER A 44 -17.68 11.51 -34.51
C SER A 44 -19.06 10.99 -34.10
N ILE A 45 -19.56 11.40 -32.94
CA ILE A 45 -20.84 10.96 -32.38
C ILE A 45 -21.77 12.17 -32.25
N GLY A 46 -23.01 12.03 -32.73
CA GLY A 46 -24.02 13.10 -32.71
C GLY A 46 -25.19 12.83 -31.78
N ALA A 47 -26.26 13.60 -31.93
CA ALA A 47 -27.46 13.50 -31.10
C ALA A 47 -28.18 12.14 -31.19
N ALA A 48 -27.95 11.35 -32.24
CA ALA A 48 -28.46 9.99 -32.36
C ALA A 48 -27.78 8.99 -31.38
N GLY A 49 -26.71 9.39 -30.70
CA GLY A 49 -25.91 8.51 -29.87
C GLY A 49 -24.95 7.64 -30.69
N GLY A 50 -24.22 6.77 -30.01
CA GLY A 50 -23.22 5.89 -30.61
C GLY A 50 -22.40 5.17 -29.56
N SER A 51 -21.37 4.46 -30.00
CA SER A 51 -20.42 3.83 -29.09
C SER A 51 -19.00 3.97 -29.62
N ILE A 52 -18.04 3.94 -28.71
CA ILE A 52 -16.61 3.93 -29.01
C ILE A 52 -15.92 2.99 -28.04
N THR A 53 -14.95 2.22 -28.53
CA THR A 53 -14.13 1.30 -27.74
C THR A 53 -12.66 1.72 -27.88
N SER A 54 -11.90 1.65 -26.80
CA SER A 54 -10.45 1.87 -26.80
C SER A 54 -9.74 0.88 -27.73
N ALA A 55 -8.54 1.25 -28.20
CA ALA A 55 -7.75 0.43 -29.14
C ALA A 55 -7.39 -0.96 -28.56
N ASP A 56 -7.19 -1.03 -27.24
CA ASP A 56 -6.92 -2.27 -26.49
C ASP A 56 -8.19 -3.09 -26.16
N GLY A 57 -9.38 -2.57 -26.47
CA GLY A 57 -10.64 -3.26 -26.24
C GLY A 57 -11.10 -3.35 -24.78
N LEU A 58 -10.38 -2.71 -23.85
CA LEU A 58 -10.63 -2.78 -22.41
C LEU A 58 -11.69 -1.78 -21.93
N VAL A 59 -11.87 -0.65 -22.62
CA VAL A 59 -12.88 0.35 -22.28
C VAL A 59 -13.83 0.60 -23.43
N LYS A 60 -15.12 0.66 -23.10
CA LYS A 60 -16.19 1.02 -24.02
C LYS A 60 -17.05 2.13 -23.43
N LEU A 61 -17.38 3.12 -24.25
CA LEU A 61 -18.37 4.14 -23.98
C LEU A 61 -19.60 3.90 -24.86
N ASP A 62 -20.77 3.82 -24.23
CA ASP A 62 -22.06 3.80 -24.88
C ASP A 62 -22.77 5.13 -24.62
N ILE A 63 -22.81 6.00 -25.63
CA ILE A 63 -23.39 7.34 -25.58
C ILE A 63 -24.84 7.24 -26.06
N PRO A 64 -25.85 7.43 -25.20
CA PRO A 64 -27.24 7.30 -25.61
C PRO A 64 -27.69 8.45 -26.51
N ALA A 65 -28.78 8.22 -27.25
CA ALA A 65 -29.43 9.28 -28.02
C ALA A 65 -29.84 10.43 -27.08
N GLY A 66 -29.63 11.66 -27.54
CA GLY A 66 -29.91 12.88 -26.77
C GLY A 66 -28.83 13.27 -25.76
N ALA A 67 -27.80 12.44 -25.52
CA ALA A 67 -26.70 12.80 -24.61
C ALA A 67 -25.89 14.00 -25.11
N LEU A 68 -25.71 14.11 -26.43
CA LEU A 68 -25.02 15.19 -27.12
C LEU A 68 -26.01 16.04 -27.91
N ALA A 69 -25.82 17.36 -27.91
CA ALA A 69 -26.64 18.29 -28.68
C ALA A 69 -26.25 18.37 -30.17
N ALA A 70 -24.99 18.05 -30.50
CA ALA A 70 -24.42 18.15 -31.84
C ALA A 70 -23.33 17.10 -32.05
N ASN A 71 -22.91 16.94 -33.31
CA ASN A 71 -21.78 16.07 -33.67
C ASN A 71 -20.51 16.53 -32.94
N THR A 72 -19.94 15.63 -32.14
CA THR A 72 -18.76 15.85 -31.32
C THR A 72 -17.74 14.77 -31.64
N THR A 73 -16.47 15.17 -31.84
CA THR A 73 -15.36 14.21 -31.97
C THR A 73 -14.99 13.72 -30.58
N ILE A 74 -15.35 12.47 -30.31
CA ILE A 74 -15.06 11.76 -29.06
C ILE A 74 -13.75 11.00 -29.22
N SER A 75 -12.90 11.05 -28.20
CA SER A 75 -11.66 10.28 -28.15
C SER A 75 -11.52 9.51 -26.84
N VAL A 76 -10.97 8.31 -26.91
CA VAL A 76 -10.62 7.46 -25.76
C VAL A 76 -9.14 7.09 -25.88
N GLN A 77 -8.33 7.50 -24.90
CA GLN A 77 -6.88 7.26 -24.90
C GLN A 77 -6.42 6.60 -23.60
N PRO A 78 -5.65 5.49 -23.64
CA PRO A 78 -5.03 4.92 -22.45
C PRO A 78 -4.02 5.88 -21.81
N ILE A 79 -4.02 5.97 -20.47
CA ILE A 79 -3.09 6.78 -19.68
C ILE A 79 -2.53 5.99 -18.48
N THR A 80 -1.50 6.49 -17.80
CA THR A 80 -1.02 5.93 -16.54
C THR A 80 -2.10 6.07 -15.45
N ASN A 81 -2.34 5.01 -14.69
CA ASN A 81 -3.29 5.04 -13.58
C ASN A 81 -2.62 5.50 -12.28
N ASN A 82 -2.77 6.78 -11.97
CA ASN A 82 -2.27 7.38 -10.73
C ASN A 82 -3.31 7.37 -9.60
N ALA A 83 -4.45 6.68 -9.76
CA ALA A 83 -5.47 6.66 -8.73
C ALA A 83 -4.94 6.02 -7.44
N PRO A 84 -5.27 6.57 -6.26
CA PRO A 84 -5.14 5.84 -5.01
C PRO A 84 -5.85 4.50 -5.14
N LEU A 85 -5.13 3.41 -4.87
CA LEU A 85 -5.63 2.05 -5.06
C LEU A 85 -6.01 1.70 -6.51
N GLY A 86 -5.37 2.33 -7.50
CA GLY A 86 -5.51 2.01 -8.91
C GLY A 86 -5.18 0.54 -9.20
N ILE A 87 -5.94 -0.07 -10.11
CA ILE A 87 -5.81 -1.48 -10.49
C ILE A 87 -5.25 -1.61 -11.90
N GLY A 88 -4.25 -2.47 -12.06
CA GLY A 88 -3.76 -2.96 -13.35
C GLY A 88 -3.24 -1.89 -14.31
N GLY A 89 -2.96 -0.68 -13.85
CA GLY A 89 -2.61 0.45 -14.73
C GLY A 89 -3.76 0.91 -15.63
N ILE A 90 -5.01 0.49 -15.35
CA ILE A 90 -6.16 0.72 -16.22
C ILE A 90 -6.73 2.12 -15.98
N ALA A 91 -6.37 3.08 -16.84
CA ALA A 91 -6.94 4.42 -16.86
C ALA A 91 -7.00 4.97 -18.29
N TYR A 92 -7.97 5.83 -18.55
CA TYR A 92 -8.23 6.42 -19.85
C TYR A 92 -8.62 7.89 -19.73
N ARG A 93 -8.13 8.68 -20.67
CA ARG A 93 -8.58 10.04 -20.91
C ARG A 93 -9.70 10.03 -21.94
N PHE A 94 -10.86 10.58 -21.55
CA PHE A 94 -11.98 10.79 -22.47
C PHE A 94 -11.99 12.26 -22.91
N MET A 95 -12.02 12.52 -24.21
CA MET A 95 -12.02 13.88 -24.77
C MET A 95 -13.28 14.13 -25.60
N PRO A 96 -13.78 15.38 -25.64
CA PRO A 96 -13.21 16.59 -25.03
C PRO A 96 -13.28 16.62 -23.50
N ASP A 97 -12.20 17.04 -22.83
CA ASP A 97 -12.17 17.19 -21.38
C ASP A 97 -13.28 18.16 -20.91
N GLY A 98 -13.96 17.81 -19.83
CA GLY A 98 -15.07 18.59 -19.27
C GLY A 98 -16.38 18.52 -20.06
N GLN A 99 -16.47 17.76 -21.16
CA GLN A 99 -17.71 17.57 -21.93
C GLN A 99 -18.82 17.07 -21.00
N GLN A 100 -19.91 17.85 -20.89
CA GLN A 100 -21.10 17.49 -20.11
C GLN A 100 -22.13 16.77 -20.98
N PHE A 101 -22.86 15.81 -20.42
CA PHE A 101 -23.91 15.09 -21.14
C PHE A 101 -25.31 15.40 -20.60
N ASN A 102 -26.27 15.54 -21.51
CA ASN A 102 -27.69 15.71 -21.15
C ASN A 102 -28.34 14.41 -20.67
N GLN A 103 -27.70 13.27 -20.95
CA GLN A 103 -28.08 11.92 -20.54
C GLN A 103 -26.80 11.18 -20.15
N PRO A 104 -26.79 10.42 -19.04
CA PRO A 104 -25.57 9.72 -18.61
C PRO A 104 -25.03 8.77 -19.68
N VAL A 105 -23.71 8.80 -19.88
CA VAL A 105 -22.99 7.89 -20.78
C VAL A 105 -22.61 6.64 -19.99
N LYS A 106 -22.87 5.46 -20.54
CA LYS A 106 -22.45 4.22 -19.88
C LYS A 106 -20.99 3.93 -20.22
N VAL A 107 -20.14 3.88 -19.20
CA VAL A 107 -18.77 3.38 -19.31
C VAL A 107 -18.72 1.92 -18.89
N THR A 108 -17.98 1.11 -19.65
CA THR A 108 -17.70 -0.29 -19.33
C THR A 108 -16.20 -0.53 -19.40
N PHE A 109 -15.61 -0.94 -18.29
CA PHE A 109 -14.25 -1.45 -18.25
C PHE A 109 -14.28 -2.98 -18.17
N LYS A 110 -13.35 -3.63 -18.87
CA LYS A 110 -13.05 -5.06 -18.74
C LYS A 110 -11.82 -5.24 -17.85
N TYR A 111 -11.78 -6.35 -17.12
CA TYR A 111 -10.61 -6.74 -16.34
C TYR A 111 -10.28 -8.24 -16.52
N THR A 112 -9.04 -8.61 -16.25
CA THR A 112 -8.57 -9.99 -16.17
C THR A 112 -8.11 -10.29 -14.76
N ASN A 113 -7.98 -11.56 -14.40
CA ASN A 113 -7.50 -11.92 -13.05
C ASN A 113 -6.06 -11.44 -12.82
N ASP A 114 -5.23 -11.43 -13.88
CA ASP A 114 -3.86 -10.96 -13.82
C ASP A 114 -3.80 -9.46 -13.50
N LEU A 115 -4.68 -8.67 -14.10
CA LEU A 115 -4.79 -7.22 -13.83
C LEU A 115 -5.22 -6.91 -12.40
N LEU A 116 -5.93 -7.84 -11.73
CA LEU A 116 -6.34 -7.66 -10.34
C LEU A 116 -5.20 -7.89 -9.34
N ALA A 117 -4.12 -8.56 -9.74
CA ALA A 117 -2.99 -8.88 -8.86
C ALA A 117 -3.42 -9.47 -7.49
N GLY A 118 -4.44 -10.32 -7.50
CA GLY A 118 -5.00 -10.95 -6.29
C GLY A 118 -6.09 -10.15 -5.57
N ALA A 119 -6.44 -8.95 -6.04
CA ALA A 119 -7.58 -8.19 -5.52
C ALA A 119 -8.91 -8.91 -5.80
N ASP A 120 -9.82 -8.87 -4.83
CA ASP A 120 -11.19 -9.35 -5.01
C ASP A 120 -11.92 -8.47 -6.03
N ALA A 121 -12.40 -9.06 -7.13
CA ALA A 121 -13.14 -8.34 -8.16
C ALA A 121 -14.37 -7.58 -7.60
N ASN A 122 -14.96 -8.06 -6.51
CA ASN A 122 -16.13 -7.42 -5.90
C ASN A 122 -15.80 -6.09 -5.21
N VAL A 123 -14.52 -5.80 -4.92
CA VAL A 123 -14.07 -4.52 -4.37
C VAL A 123 -13.69 -3.48 -5.43
N LEU A 124 -13.84 -3.82 -6.72
CA LEU A 124 -13.53 -2.90 -7.81
C LEU A 124 -14.55 -1.76 -7.90
N TRP A 125 -14.03 -0.60 -8.28
CA TRP A 125 -14.77 0.62 -8.49
C TRP A 125 -14.14 1.44 -9.64
N ILE A 126 -14.96 2.07 -10.48
CA ILE A 126 -14.55 3.14 -11.40
C ILE A 126 -14.26 4.46 -10.63
N VAL A 127 -13.12 5.06 -10.91
CA VAL A 127 -12.66 6.32 -10.30
C VAL A 127 -12.40 7.37 -11.36
N THR A 128 -12.48 8.64 -10.99
CA THR A 128 -12.16 9.79 -11.83
C THR A 128 -11.31 10.81 -11.08
N GLN A 129 -10.45 11.51 -11.80
CA GLN A 129 -9.65 12.59 -11.26
C GLN A 129 -10.31 13.93 -11.55
N ALA A 130 -10.56 14.71 -10.51
CA ALA A 130 -11.05 16.08 -10.62
C ALA A 130 -9.92 17.03 -11.06
N ALA A 131 -10.29 18.21 -11.57
CA ALA A 131 -9.36 19.21 -12.09
C ALA A 131 -8.32 19.71 -11.05
N ASP A 132 -8.60 19.57 -9.76
CA ASP A 132 -7.68 19.95 -8.67
C ASP A 132 -6.73 18.80 -8.25
N GLY A 133 -6.70 17.71 -9.02
CA GLY A 133 -5.90 16.51 -8.81
C GLY A 133 -6.48 15.52 -7.80
N SER A 134 -7.60 15.85 -7.14
CA SER A 134 -8.27 14.96 -6.19
C SER A 134 -9.01 13.82 -6.90
N TRP A 135 -9.09 12.67 -6.25
CA TRP A 135 -9.79 11.51 -6.81
C TRP A 135 -11.17 11.33 -6.23
N GLN A 136 -12.10 11.00 -7.11
CA GLN A 136 -13.49 10.69 -6.79
C GLN A 136 -13.85 9.30 -7.31
N ALA A 137 -14.70 8.60 -6.59
CA ALA A 137 -15.17 7.28 -6.94
C ALA A 137 -16.62 7.35 -7.42
N LEU A 138 -16.93 6.69 -8.55
CA LEU A 138 -18.26 6.63 -9.16
C LEU A 138 -19.25 5.70 -8.46
N LEU A 139 -19.94 6.21 -7.46
CA LEU A 139 -20.71 5.46 -6.47
C LEU A 139 -21.46 4.28 -7.10
N LYS A 140 -22.21 4.51 -8.18
CA LYS A 140 -23.03 3.47 -8.83
C LYS A 140 -22.29 2.50 -9.76
N SER A 141 -21.02 2.19 -9.47
CA SER A 141 -20.26 1.18 -10.21
C SER A 141 -20.83 -0.23 -10.00
N ASN A 142 -20.99 -1.01 -11.07
CA ASN A 142 -21.55 -2.36 -11.06
C ASN A 142 -20.58 -3.39 -11.65
N VAL A 143 -20.14 -4.35 -10.84
CA VAL A 143 -19.22 -5.42 -11.23
C VAL A 143 -20.04 -6.63 -11.61
N ASN A 144 -19.69 -7.22 -12.75
CA ASN A 144 -20.14 -8.53 -13.19
C ASN A 144 -18.91 -9.45 -13.26
N THR A 145 -18.82 -10.39 -12.33
CA THR A 145 -17.70 -11.35 -12.23
C THR A 145 -17.77 -12.45 -13.29
N THR A 146 -18.94 -12.72 -13.86
CA THR A 146 -19.12 -13.68 -14.95
C THR A 146 -18.57 -13.14 -16.26
N THR A 147 -18.91 -11.90 -16.60
CA THR A 147 -18.43 -11.24 -17.83
C THR A 147 -17.11 -10.50 -17.65
N LYS A 148 -16.59 -10.45 -16.41
CA LYS A 148 -15.38 -9.71 -15.98
C LYS A 148 -15.41 -8.24 -16.43
N THR A 149 -16.52 -7.58 -16.13
CA THR A 149 -16.74 -6.16 -16.45
C THR A 149 -17.11 -5.37 -15.21
N ILE A 150 -16.78 -4.08 -15.23
CA ILE A 150 -17.35 -3.10 -14.33
C ILE A 150 -17.94 -1.95 -15.15
N THR A 151 -19.18 -1.59 -14.84
CA THR A 151 -19.93 -0.55 -15.56
C THR A 151 -20.33 0.58 -14.63
N GLY A 152 -20.44 1.78 -15.16
CA GLY A 152 -21.01 2.92 -14.46
C GLY A 152 -21.62 3.89 -15.45
N ASP A 153 -22.46 4.79 -14.96
CA ASP A 153 -23.02 5.86 -15.76
C ASP A 153 -22.30 7.16 -15.38
N ILE A 154 -21.70 7.84 -16.36
CA ILE A 154 -20.91 9.07 -16.18
C ILE A 154 -21.64 10.26 -16.81
N THR A 155 -21.54 11.41 -16.16
CA THR A 155 -22.21 12.66 -16.59
C THR A 155 -21.29 13.63 -17.31
N HIS A 156 -19.97 13.38 -17.26
CA HIS A 156 -18.98 14.20 -17.94
C HIS A 156 -17.76 13.40 -18.39
N PHE A 157 -16.95 13.99 -19.27
CA PHE A 157 -15.63 13.49 -19.63
C PHE A 157 -14.51 14.15 -18.82
N SER A 158 -13.52 13.33 -18.50
CA SER A 158 -12.31 13.63 -17.73
C SER A 158 -11.37 12.40 -17.84
N ASP A 159 -10.45 12.24 -16.90
CA ASP A 159 -9.70 11.00 -16.72
C ASP A 159 -10.49 10.01 -15.85
N TRP A 160 -10.63 8.78 -16.32
CA TRP A 160 -11.37 7.70 -15.67
C TRP A 160 -10.51 6.44 -15.59
N GLY A 161 -10.55 5.73 -14.48
CA GLY A 161 -9.77 4.51 -14.30
C GLY A 161 -10.46 3.48 -13.42
N LEU A 162 -9.81 2.33 -13.26
CA LEU A 162 -10.19 1.34 -12.27
C LEU A 162 -9.36 1.49 -11.01
N GLY A 163 -10.05 1.42 -9.87
CA GLY A 163 -9.46 1.26 -8.57
C GLY A 163 -10.18 0.19 -7.76
N LYS A 164 -9.79 0.05 -6.51
CA LYS A 164 -10.52 -0.69 -5.49
C LYS A 164 -10.98 0.28 -4.41
N PHE A 165 -12.21 0.11 -3.93
CA PHE A 165 -12.76 0.94 -2.86
C PHE A 165 -12.30 0.53 -1.47
N MET A 166 -11.60 -0.59 -1.41
CA MET A 166 -11.12 -1.16 -0.18
C MET A 166 -9.76 -1.77 -0.41
N ASP A 167 -8.79 -1.28 0.36
CA ASP A 167 -7.51 -1.92 0.57
C ASP A 167 -7.31 -2.11 2.07
N VAL A 168 -8.02 -3.11 2.60
CA VAL A 168 -7.86 -3.45 4.02
C VAL A 168 -6.51 -4.11 4.21
N SER A 169 -5.70 -3.54 5.10
CA SER A 169 -4.36 -4.04 5.44
C SER A 169 -4.15 -3.98 6.94
N LEU A 170 -3.18 -4.76 7.45
CA LEU A 170 -2.66 -4.55 8.79
C LEU A 170 -1.51 -3.56 8.69
N ASP A 171 -1.58 -2.48 9.45
CA ASP A 171 -0.54 -1.48 9.59
C ASP A 171 0.14 -1.62 10.98
N PRO A 172 1.48 -1.78 11.04
CA PRO A 172 2.35 -2.04 9.89
C PRO A 172 2.19 -3.47 9.34
N ALA A 173 2.34 -3.63 8.02
CA ALA A 173 2.31 -4.95 7.37
C ALA A 173 3.53 -5.82 7.75
N SER A 174 4.60 -5.17 8.19
CA SER A 174 5.74 -5.79 8.84
C SER A 174 6.32 -4.86 9.87
N ALA A 175 6.72 -5.38 11.02
CA ALA A 175 7.39 -4.60 12.05
C ALA A 175 8.72 -5.22 12.46
N TYR A 176 9.60 -4.38 12.97
CA TYR A 176 10.83 -4.79 13.62
C TYR A 176 10.82 -4.25 15.05
N ILE A 177 11.03 -5.12 16.05
CA ILE A 177 11.12 -4.72 17.45
C ILE A 177 12.23 -5.47 18.18
N LYS A 178 12.75 -4.87 19.25
CA LYS A 178 13.71 -5.52 20.17
C LYS A 178 12.98 -6.53 21.08
N PRO A 179 13.67 -7.49 21.70
CA PRO A 179 13.09 -8.28 22.77
C PRO A 179 12.44 -7.39 23.84
N LYS A 180 11.29 -7.82 24.36
CA LYS A 180 10.39 -7.04 25.24
C LYS A 180 9.78 -5.77 24.63
N GLY A 181 10.09 -5.45 23.38
CA GLY A 181 9.44 -4.36 22.65
C GLY A 181 7.99 -4.68 22.34
N SER A 182 7.22 -3.66 21.97
CA SER A 182 5.83 -3.80 21.56
C SER A 182 5.57 -3.01 20.29
N VAL A 183 4.62 -3.49 19.49
CA VAL A 183 4.09 -2.77 18.33
C VAL A 183 2.56 -2.83 18.35
N GLN A 184 1.93 -1.69 18.07
CA GLN A 184 0.49 -1.63 17.87
C GLN A 184 0.18 -1.89 16.39
N LEU A 185 -0.68 -2.86 16.16
CA LEU A 185 -1.23 -3.20 14.85
C LEU A 185 -2.61 -2.59 14.72
N LYS A 186 -2.91 -2.06 13.55
CA LYS A 186 -4.20 -1.43 13.22
C LYS A 186 -4.68 -2.00 11.89
N VAL A 187 -5.96 -2.30 11.77
CA VAL A 187 -6.54 -2.49 10.45
C VAL A 187 -6.70 -1.11 9.81
N SER A 188 -6.15 -0.92 8.61
CA SER A 188 -6.22 0.33 7.84
C SER A 188 -6.96 0.09 6.50
N GLY A 189 -7.55 1.12 5.91
CA GLY A 189 -8.38 1.03 4.68
C GLY A 189 -8.73 2.40 4.06
N PHE A 190 -9.82 2.52 3.30
CA PHE A 190 -10.31 3.80 2.74
C PHE A 190 -11.83 3.95 2.97
N ILE A 191 -12.30 5.17 3.28
CA ILE A 191 -13.71 5.57 3.36
C ILE A 191 -14.08 6.27 2.05
N ALA A 192 -15.30 6.02 1.58
CA ALA A 192 -16.05 6.82 0.63
C ALA A 192 -17.32 7.31 1.32
N SER A 193 -17.77 8.50 0.89
CA SER A 193 -18.83 9.36 1.44
C SER A 193 -19.99 8.66 2.13
N THR A 194 -20.53 9.33 3.15
CA THR A 194 -21.68 8.95 3.99
C THR A 194 -23.05 9.28 3.39
N ASN A 195 -23.12 9.75 2.14
CA ASN A 195 -24.39 10.11 1.48
C ASN A 195 -24.72 9.18 0.29
N PRO A 196 -25.78 8.35 0.39
CA PRO A 196 -26.22 7.47 -0.71
C PRO A 196 -26.64 8.16 -1.99
N ASP A 197 -27.01 9.43 -1.91
CA ASP A 197 -27.59 10.17 -3.03
C ASP A 197 -26.52 10.75 -3.95
N ASP A 198 -25.25 10.75 -3.53
CA ASP A 198 -24.16 11.28 -4.34
C ASP A 198 -23.84 10.35 -5.55
N GLU A 199 -23.41 10.92 -6.67
CA GLU A 199 -22.90 10.15 -7.82
C GLU A 199 -21.39 9.88 -7.69
N LEU A 200 -20.65 10.85 -7.15
CA LEU A 200 -19.20 10.81 -6.96
C LEU A 200 -18.87 11.10 -5.49
N ALA A 201 -17.91 10.34 -4.92
CA ALA A 201 -17.43 10.54 -3.55
C ALA A 201 -15.91 10.70 -3.51
N PRO A 202 -15.34 11.60 -2.68
CA PRO A 202 -13.89 11.71 -2.52
C PRO A 202 -13.29 10.43 -1.94
N LEU A 203 -12.08 10.07 -2.40
CA LEU A 203 -11.29 8.97 -1.81
C LEU A 203 -10.46 9.48 -0.62
N VAL A 204 -10.81 9.02 0.59
CA VAL A 204 -10.16 9.43 1.84
C VAL A 204 -9.57 8.20 2.56
N PRO A 205 -8.27 8.18 2.91
CA PRO A 205 -7.68 7.10 3.69
C PRO A 205 -8.33 6.95 5.07
N ILE A 206 -8.58 5.71 5.51
CA ILE A 206 -8.87 5.39 6.91
C ILE A 206 -7.54 5.25 7.62
N SER A 207 -7.26 6.17 8.54
CA SER A 207 -6.36 5.95 9.64
C SER A 207 -7.16 6.17 10.92
N PRO A 208 -7.51 5.11 11.68
CA PRO A 208 -8.14 5.32 12.98
C PRO A 208 -7.15 6.13 13.84
N LYS A 209 -7.57 7.34 14.22
CA LYS A 209 -6.86 8.25 15.12
C LYS A 209 -6.90 7.70 16.56
N SER A 210 -7.85 6.82 16.89
CA SER A 210 -8.01 6.23 18.23
C SER A 210 -8.53 4.78 18.23
N ASN A 211 -8.49 4.16 19.42
CA ASN A 211 -8.92 2.78 19.67
C ASN A 211 -10.45 2.58 19.54
N ASP A 212 -11.23 3.66 19.61
CA ASP A 212 -12.69 3.67 19.51
C ASP A 212 -13.18 4.06 18.11
N ASP A 213 -12.25 4.36 17.19
CA ASP A 213 -12.59 4.67 15.81
C ASP A 213 -13.01 3.35 15.15
N ALA A 214 -14.31 3.19 14.95
CA ALA A 214 -14.81 2.16 14.06
C ALA A 214 -14.13 2.37 12.69
N LEU A 215 -13.70 1.28 12.05
CA LEU A 215 -13.57 1.30 10.60
C LEU A 215 -14.97 1.58 10.05
N GLU A 216 -15.29 2.85 9.84
CA GLU A 216 -16.56 3.22 9.25
C GLU A 216 -16.48 2.81 7.78
N LEU A 217 -17.09 1.67 7.52
CA LEU A 217 -17.21 1.14 6.17
C LEU A 217 -18.33 1.88 5.46
N LEU A 218 -18.01 2.25 4.23
CA LEU A 218 -18.88 2.78 3.18
C LEU A 218 -20.37 2.57 3.45
N THR A 219 -21.12 3.67 3.57
CA THR A 219 -22.56 3.65 3.41
C THR A 219 -22.93 4.69 2.34
N PRO A 220 -23.88 4.42 1.43
CA PRO A 220 -24.20 3.21 0.67
C PRO A 220 -24.02 3.41 -0.86
N ILE A 221 -23.66 2.35 -1.57
CA ILE A 221 -24.11 2.15 -2.96
C ILE A 221 -24.86 0.84 -2.96
N GLU A 222 -26.13 0.92 -3.31
CA GLU A 222 -27.09 -0.18 -3.33
C GLU A 222 -26.45 -1.53 -3.72
N LYS A 223 -26.55 -2.50 -2.80
CA LYS A 223 -26.21 -3.94 -2.94
C LYS A 223 -24.75 -4.38 -2.70
N ARG A 224 -23.80 -3.49 -2.38
CA ARG A 224 -22.39 -3.88 -2.13
C ARG A 224 -21.86 -3.60 -0.72
N THR A 225 -22.72 -3.21 0.18
CA THR A 225 -22.40 -2.97 1.59
C THR A 225 -21.88 -4.27 2.22
N SER A 226 -20.58 -4.29 2.49
CA SER A 226 -19.91 -5.37 3.24
C SER A 226 -19.83 -4.92 4.69
N LEU A 227 -20.67 -5.46 5.56
CA LEU A 227 -20.39 -5.34 7.00
C LEU A 227 -19.17 -6.21 7.27
N PHE A 228 -18.05 -5.61 7.70
CA PHE A 228 -16.95 -6.39 8.22
C PHE A 228 -17.24 -6.65 9.69
N LYS A 229 -17.33 -7.92 10.02
CA LYS A 229 -17.22 -8.35 11.40
C LYS A 229 -15.78 -8.75 11.62
N GLN A 230 -15.09 -8.05 12.51
CA GLN A 230 -13.85 -8.54 13.05
C GLN A 230 -14.13 -9.86 13.78
N VAL A 231 -13.47 -10.92 13.36
CA VAL A 231 -13.74 -12.26 13.88
C VAL A 231 -12.77 -12.57 15.01
N LYS A 232 -11.47 -12.51 14.70
CA LYS A 232 -10.46 -13.07 15.60
C LYS A 232 -9.06 -12.58 15.26
N TRP A 233 -8.38 -12.07 16.28
CA TRP A 233 -6.93 -11.90 16.27
C TRP A 233 -6.23 -13.21 16.64
N THR A 234 -5.16 -13.54 15.94
CA THR A 234 -4.35 -14.75 16.18
C THR A 234 -2.87 -14.39 16.15
N LEU A 235 -2.09 -14.97 17.08
CA LEU A 235 -0.63 -14.94 17.08
C LEU A 235 -0.11 -16.33 16.73
N ALA A 236 0.73 -16.42 15.71
CA ALA A 236 1.50 -17.60 15.37
C ALA A 236 2.98 -17.32 15.66
N GLY A 237 3.43 -17.73 16.85
CA GLY A 237 4.78 -17.50 17.34
C GLY A 237 4.81 -17.25 18.84
N GLU A 238 5.98 -16.86 19.34
CA GLU A 238 6.19 -16.53 20.76
C GLU A 238 5.84 -15.06 21.06
N GLY A 239 5.55 -14.75 22.32
CA GLY A 239 5.16 -13.40 22.78
C GLY A 239 3.71 -13.34 23.27
N THR A 240 3.19 -12.13 23.43
CA THR A 240 1.80 -11.89 23.85
C THR A 240 1.09 -10.97 22.87
N LEU A 241 -0.18 -11.26 22.61
CA LEU A 241 -1.06 -10.42 21.79
C LEU A 241 -2.25 -9.98 22.63
N THR A 242 -2.50 -8.68 22.69
CA THR A 242 -3.62 -8.09 23.40
C THR A 242 -4.53 -7.37 22.40
N PRO A 243 -5.61 -8.02 21.94
CA PRO A 243 -6.61 -7.42 21.05
C PRO A 243 -7.39 -6.28 21.71
N ASN A 244 -7.73 -5.26 20.93
CA ASN A 244 -8.64 -4.19 21.31
C ASN A 244 -9.39 -3.65 20.08
N GLY A 245 -10.57 -4.20 19.79
CA GLY A 245 -11.31 -3.88 18.56
C GLY A 245 -10.45 -4.08 17.30
N TRP A 246 -10.49 -3.11 16.40
CA TRP A 246 -9.71 -3.08 15.14
C TRP A 246 -8.20 -2.90 15.32
N THR A 247 -7.72 -2.87 16.56
CA THR A 247 -6.30 -2.83 16.90
C THR A 247 -5.89 -4.04 17.73
N ALA A 248 -4.59 -4.34 17.74
CA ALA A 248 -4.00 -5.27 18.69
C ALA A 248 -2.58 -4.84 19.04
N THR A 249 -2.19 -4.99 20.30
CA THR A 249 -0.80 -4.75 20.70
C THR A 249 -0.08 -6.08 20.80
N TYR A 250 0.96 -6.27 20.00
CA TYR A 250 1.89 -7.38 20.15
C TYR A 250 3.05 -6.96 21.06
N THR A 251 3.47 -7.84 21.96
CA THR A 251 4.67 -7.67 22.79
C THR A 251 5.59 -8.88 22.62
N ALA A 252 6.83 -8.61 22.25
CA ALA A 252 7.86 -9.62 22.05
C ALA A 252 8.25 -10.30 23.37
N PRO A 253 8.66 -11.58 23.34
CA PRO A 253 9.25 -12.25 24.49
C PRO A 253 10.59 -11.61 24.91
N SER A 254 11.16 -12.10 26.01
CA SER A 254 12.43 -11.57 26.54
C SER A 254 13.66 -11.91 25.70
N GLU A 255 13.55 -12.87 24.78
CA GLU A 255 14.61 -13.37 23.91
C GLU A 255 14.09 -13.48 22.47
N THR A 256 14.99 -13.71 21.50
CA THR A 256 14.59 -13.92 20.10
C THR A 256 13.84 -15.27 19.96
N PRO A 257 12.62 -15.30 19.40
CA PRO A 257 11.86 -16.54 19.22
C PRO A 257 12.57 -17.58 18.35
N SER A 258 12.26 -18.85 18.59
CA SER A 258 12.71 -19.99 17.77
C SER A 258 12.16 -19.96 16.34
N LYS A 259 10.97 -19.37 16.15
CA LYS A 259 10.36 -19.07 14.85
C LYS A 259 10.20 -17.56 14.72
N ASN A 260 10.98 -16.96 13.83
CA ASN A 260 11.08 -15.53 13.63
C ASN A 260 11.16 -15.26 12.11
N PRO A 261 10.29 -14.43 11.50
CA PRO A 261 9.29 -13.57 12.14
C PRO A 261 8.13 -14.35 12.78
N VAL A 262 7.51 -13.74 13.80
CA VAL A 262 6.19 -14.18 14.26
C VAL A 262 5.12 -13.55 13.38
N ALA A 263 4.02 -14.26 13.18
CA ALA A 263 2.91 -13.73 12.39
C ALA A 263 1.74 -13.35 13.31
N VAL A 264 1.27 -12.11 13.19
CA VAL A 264 -0.01 -11.69 13.77
C VAL A 264 -1.02 -11.55 12.65
N SER A 265 -2.19 -12.15 12.82
CA SER A 265 -3.25 -12.09 11.82
C SER A 265 -4.58 -11.68 12.42
N VAL A 266 -5.41 -11.02 11.63
CA VAL A 266 -6.82 -10.78 11.94
C VAL A 266 -7.68 -11.37 10.83
N GLU A 267 -8.61 -12.24 11.22
CA GLU A 267 -9.67 -12.71 10.35
C GLU A 267 -10.85 -11.76 10.42
N MET A 268 -11.34 -11.36 9.25
CA MET A 268 -12.52 -10.53 9.08
C MET A 268 -13.53 -11.26 8.19
N GLU A 269 -14.79 -11.25 8.59
CA GLU A 269 -15.89 -11.79 7.80
C GLU A 269 -16.63 -10.64 7.13
N ARG A 270 -16.85 -10.77 5.83
CA ARG A 270 -17.64 -9.84 5.02
C ARG A 270 -19.02 -10.42 4.85
N TYR A 271 -20.04 -9.67 5.19
CA TYR A 271 -21.43 -10.06 5.02
C TYR A 271 -22.10 -9.23 3.93
N GLN A 272 -23.03 -9.84 3.19
CA GLN A 272 -23.84 -9.09 2.24
C GLN A 272 -24.93 -8.32 2.98
N ASP A 273 -25.03 -7.03 2.73
CA ASP A 273 -26.09 -6.19 3.29
C ASP A 273 -27.49 -6.63 2.90
N GLY A 274 -28.44 -6.43 3.80
CA GLY A 274 -29.79 -7.00 3.72
C GLY A 274 -29.85 -8.52 3.91
N GLN A 275 -28.71 -9.21 4.00
CA GLN A 275 -28.59 -10.65 4.30
C GLN A 275 -27.45 -10.91 5.32
N PRO A 276 -27.52 -10.34 6.54
CA PRO A 276 -26.43 -10.42 7.54
C PRO A 276 -26.13 -11.85 8.03
N ALA A 277 -26.94 -12.83 7.64
CA ALA A 277 -26.70 -14.25 7.92
C ALA A 277 -25.89 -14.98 6.83
N GLN A 278 -25.64 -14.35 5.68
CA GLN A 278 -24.87 -14.94 4.58
C GLN A 278 -23.47 -14.36 4.53
N LEU A 279 -22.49 -15.18 4.92
CA LEU A 279 -21.08 -14.89 4.77
C LEU A 279 -20.75 -14.75 3.28
N PHE A 280 -20.30 -13.56 2.88
CA PHE A 280 -19.90 -13.25 1.52
C PHE A 280 -18.46 -13.71 1.26
N SER A 281 -17.52 -13.35 2.13
CA SER A 281 -16.13 -13.81 2.07
C SER A 281 -15.41 -13.65 3.41
N LYS A 282 -14.26 -14.33 3.55
CA LYS A 282 -13.32 -14.14 4.65
C LYS A 282 -12.07 -13.43 4.13
N VAL A 283 -11.59 -12.47 4.90
CA VAL A 283 -10.34 -11.76 4.64
C VAL A 283 -9.39 -12.05 5.80
N LEU A 284 -8.21 -12.57 5.48
CA LEU A 284 -7.13 -12.77 6.45
C LEU A 284 -6.05 -11.73 6.17
N LEU A 285 -5.87 -10.80 7.09
CA LEU A 285 -4.76 -9.87 7.06
C LEU A 285 -3.64 -10.40 7.94
N VAL A 286 -2.39 -10.25 7.49
CA VAL A 286 -1.21 -10.75 8.21
C VAL A 286 -0.18 -9.64 8.32
N SER A 287 0.38 -9.48 9.52
CA SER A 287 1.57 -8.69 9.79
C SER A 287 2.69 -9.61 10.27
N ASN A 288 3.87 -9.49 9.65
CA ASN A 288 5.05 -10.24 10.03
C ASN A 288 5.96 -9.38 10.93
N ILE A 289 6.12 -9.79 12.18
CA ILE A 289 6.90 -9.05 13.17
C ILE A 289 8.21 -9.78 13.40
N THR A 290 9.31 -9.11 13.07
CA THR A 290 10.66 -9.61 13.31
C THR A 290 11.14 -9.11 14.67
N ILE A 291 11.54 -10.03 15.54
CA ILE A 291 12.13 -9.72 16.83
C ILE A 291 13.63 -9.90 16.67
N ALA A 292 14.44 -8.86 16.87
CA ALA A 292 15.87 -9.12 16.97
C ALA A 292 16.61 -8.21 17.94
N GLU A 293 17.75 -8.73 18.38
CA GLU A 293 18.69 -8.03 19.23
C GLU A 293 19.39 -6.90 18.47
N GLU A 294 19.88 -5.92 19.23
CA GLU A 294 20.70 -4.85 18.68
C GLU A 294 22.09 -5.36 18.32
N GLY A 295 22.64 -4.86 17.21
CA GLY A 295 23.95 -5.22 16.71
C GLY A 295 23.98 -6.54 15.93
N VAL A 296 22.87 -6.96 15.32
CA VAL A 296 22.78 -8.22 14.57
C VAL A 296 22.28 -7.98 13.14
N VAL A 297 22.88 -8.69 12.19
CA VAL A 297 22.35 -8.93 10.85
C VAL A 297 22.13 -10.41 10.67
N VAL A 298 20.95 -10.81 10.21
CA VAL A 298 20.64 -12.21 9.91
C VAL A 298 20.30 -12.32 8.44
N VAL A 299 20.96 -13.27 7.77
CA VAL A 299 20.73 -13.61 6.37
C VAL A 299 20.24 -15.05 6.32
N ASN A 300 19.05 -15.28 5.80
CA ASN A 300 18.58 -16.58 5.36
C ASN A 300 18.85 -16.71 3.86
N PHE A 301 19.75 -17.61 3.49
CA PHE A 301 20.03 -17.94 2.10
C PHE A 301 19.65 -19.38 1.81
N ASN A 302 18.74 -19.58 0.86
CA ASN A 302 18.24 -20.89 0.47
C ASN A 302 17.81 -21.77 1.66
N GLY A 303 17.13 -21.16 2.64
CA GLY A 303 16.66 -21.84 3.85
C GLY A 303 17.69 -21.96 4.98
N THR A 304 18.96 -21.63 4.74
CA THR A 304 20.03 -21.67 5.77
C THR A 304 20.25 -20.29 6.38
N GLU A 305 20.21 -20.20 7.71
CA GLU A 305 20.37 -18.95 8.46
C GLU A 305 21.83 -18.69 8.86
N TYR A 306 22.29 -17.47 8.65
CA TYR A 306 23.62 -16.96 9.03
C TYR A 306 23.45 -15.69 9.87
N LYS A 307 24.10 -15.65 11.04
CA LYS A 307 24.01 -14.54 12.00
C LYS A 307 25.33 -13.82 12.13
N TYR A 308 25.33 -12.55 11.77
CA TYR A 308 26.47 -11.66 11.83
C TYR A 308 26.28 -10.66 12.98
N LYS A 309 27.34 -10.40 13.74
CA LYS A 309 27.32 -9.43 14.85
C LYS A 309 28.10 -8.18 14.49
N GLN A 310 27.69 -7.02 14.96
CA GLN A 310 28.34 -5.75 14.66
C GLN A 310 29.65 -5.51 15.42
N SER A 311 29.83 -6.16 16.57
CA SER A 311 31.05 -6.06 17.37
C SER A 311 31.24 -7.29 18.27
N GLY A 312 32.50 -7.70 18.49
CA GLY A 312 32.91 -8.78 19.40
C GLY A 312 33.85 -9.80 18.74
N ASP A 313 34.36 -10.76 19.53
CA ASP A 313 35.07 -11.98 19.05
C ASP A 313 34.08 -12.93 18.35
N ALA A 314 33.51 -12.48 17.22
CA ALA A 314 32.58 -13.25 16.42
C ALA A 314 33.28 -13.73 15.15
N ASN A 315 33.09 -15.01 14.81
CA ASN A 315 33.53 -15.56 13.53
C ASN A 315 32.77 -14.96 12.32
N GLN A 316 31.73 -14.16 12.54
CA GLN A 316 30.95 -13.47 11.50
C GLN A 316 30.65 -12.04 11.97
N VAL A 317 31.22 -11.05 11.29
CA VAL A 317 31.06 -9.63 11.59
C VAL A 317 30.25 -8.98 10.48
N ALA A 318 29.26 -8.16 10.83
CA ALA A 318 28.57 -7.32 9.85
C ALA A 318 28.58 -5.86 10.26
N TYR A 319 28.80 -4.97 9.32
CA TYR A 319 28.79 -3.54 9.54
C TYR A 319 27.88 -2.82 8.57
N VAL A 320 27.38 -1.68 9.03
CA VAL A 320 26.60 -0.75 8.21
C VAL A 320 27.25 0.61 8.20
N VAL A 321 27.60 1.05 7.00
CA VAL A 321 28.18 2.36 6.73
C VAL A 321 27.20 3.12 5.87
N VAL A 322 26.96 4.38 6.22
CA VAL A 322 26.22 5.31 5.37
C VAL A 322 27.23 6.25 4.73
N GLN A 323 27.47 6.14 3.42
CA GLN A 323 28.41 6.99 2.68
C GLN A 323 27.67 7.74 1.58
N ASN A 324 27.70 9.08 1.58
CA ASN A 324 27.10 9.90 0.53
C ASN A 324 25.66 9.47 0.14
N GLU A 325 24.79 9.23 1.14
CA GLU A 325 23.39 8.74 0.98
C GLU A 325 23.24 7.24 0.62
N TYR A 326 24.33 6.51 0.45
CA TYR A 326 24.33 5.06 0.28
C TYR A 326 24.42 4.33 1.61
N VAL A 327 23.56 3.34 1.81
CA VAL A 327 23.69 2.36 2.90
C VAL A 327 24.42 1.15 2.35
N VAL A 328 25.54 0.83 3.00
CA VAL A 328 26.37 -0.31 2.70
C VAL A 328 26.28 -1.29 3.86
N TRP A 329 25.66 -2.43 3.64
CA TRP A 329 25.68 -3.55 4.57
C TRP A 329 26.67 -4.59 4.08
N GLN A 330 27.67 -4.90 4.89
CA GLN A 330 28.67 -5.90 4.57
C GLN A 330 28.79 -6.88 5.72
N GLY A 331 28.67 -8.17 5.41
CA GLY A 331 28.97 -9.27 6.34
C GLY A 331 30.17 -10.04 5.86
N ALA A 332 31.11 -10.29 6.77
CA ALA A 332 32.29 -11.09 6.53
C ALA A 332 32.45 -12.17 7.60
N SER A 333 32.86 -13.36 7.17
CA SER A 333 33.23 -14.45 8.06
C SER A 333 34.76 -14.53 8.26
N SER A 334 35.22 -14.83 9.48
CA SER A 334 36.64 -15.08 9.81
C SER A 334 37.18 -16.35 9.14
N THR A 335 36.28 -17.27 8.74
CA THR A 335 36.60 -18.43 7.91
C THR A 335 36.47 -18.13 6.41
N GLY A 336 36.32 -16.86 6.05
CA GLY A 336 36.26 -16.34 4.69
C GLY A 336 34.86 -16.24 4.09
N ILE A 337 33.91 -17.09 4.51
CA ILE A 337 32.58 -17.29 3.87
C ILE A 337 31.54 -17.80 4.90
N PRO A 338 30.23 -17.52 4.75
CA PRO A 338 29.64 -16.69 3.70
C PRO A 338 29.81 -15.20 3.95
N ASN A 339 29.83 -14.45 2.85
CA ASN A 339 29.88 -13.00 2.85
C ASN A 339 28.67 -12.46 2.09
N PHE A 340 28.22 -11.27 2.46
CA PHE A 340 27.20 -10.56 1.71
C PHE A 340 27.58 -9.09 1.57
N THR A 341 27.11 -8.48 0.49
CA THR A 341 27.18 -7.03 0.30
C THR A 341 25.85 -6.56 -0.26
N PHE A 342 25.25 -5.60 0.44
CA PHE A 342 24.14 -4.79 -0.04
C PHE A 342 24.64 -3.35 -0.11
N TYR A 343 24.58 -2.72 -1.27
CA TYR A 343 25.02 -1.35 -1.49
C TYR A 343 23.91 -0.62 -2.25
N ARG A 344 23.31 0.41 -1.65
CA ARG A 344 22.20 1.12 -2.27
C ARG A 344 22.01 2.54 -1.74
N SER A 345 21.59 3.47 -2.59
CA SER A 345 21.10 4.77 -2.16
C SER A 345 19.77 4.62 -1.42
N LEU A 346 19.76 4.91 -0.12
CA LEU A 346 18.56 4.81 0.72
C LEU A 346 18.37 6.10 1.48
N ILE A 347 17.20 6.72 1.26
CA ILE A 347 16.78 7.91 1.96
C ILE A 347 15.55 7.55 2.79
N GLY A 348 15.74 7.44 4.10
CA GLY A 348 14.66 7.35 5.08
C GLY A 348 14.07 5.95 5.28
N THR A 349 12.91 5.92 5.94
CA THR A 349 12.11 4.71 6.18
C THR A 349 11.21 4.41 4.99
N GLY A 350 10.90 3.14 4.75
CA GLY A 350 10.02 2.71 3.66
C GLY A 350 10.48 1.41 3.00
N SER A 351 9.72 0.96 1.99
CA SER A 351 10.08 -0.19 1.17
C SER A 351 10.75 0.29 -0.13
N HIS A 352 11.85 -0.36 -0.50
CA HIS A 352 12.69 0.01 -1.63
C HIS A 352 12.96 -1.22 -2.52
N SER A 353 12.40 -1.24 -3.73
CA SER A 353 12.63 -2.29 -4.73
C SER A 353 13.95 -2.07 -5.45
N HIS A 354 14.80 -3.08 -5.57
CA HIS A 354 16.14 -2.97 -6.14
C HIS A 354 16.14 -3.06 -7.67
N ASN A 355 17.01 -2.29 -8.32
CA ASN A 355 17.14 -2.24 -9.77
C ASN A 355 18.57 -2.62 -10.18
N CYS A 356 18.74 -3.79 -10.78
CA CYS A 356 20.06 -4.29 -11.17
C CYS A 356 20.73 -3.50 -12.31
N GLN A 357 19.98 -2.64 -13.01
CA GLN A 357 20.52 -1.75 -14.05
C GLN A 357 21.15 -0.47 -13.47
N ASP A 358 20.92 -0.17 -12.19
CA ASP A 358 21.60 0.91 -11.50
C ASP A 358 22.93 0.39 -10.96
N ALA A 359 24.05 0.90 -11.49
CA ALA A 359 25.39 0.54 -11.03
C ALA A 359 25.61 0.83 -9.53
N ALA A 360 24.74 1.63 -8.92
CA ALA A 360 24.76 1.97 -7.52
C ALA A 360 23.81 1.10 -6.65
N ASP A 361 23.25 0.03 -7.21
CA ASP A 361 22.38 -0.93 -6.50
C ASP A 361 22.95 -2.36 -6.61
N ILE A 362 23.80 -2.73 -5.66
CA ILE A 362 24.52 -4.00 -5.65
C ILE A 362 23.94 -4.89 -4.55
N VAL A 363 23.51 -6.09 -4.94
CA VAL A 363 23.23 -7.17 -4.01
C VAL A 363 24.04 -8.39 -4.40
N SER A 364 24.89 -8.86 -3.49
CA SER A 364 25.66 -10.09 -3.68
C SER A 364 25.75 -10.94 -2.42
N TYR A 365 25.77 -12.25 -2.64
CA TYR A 365 25.96 -13.25 -1.61
C TYR A 365 27.02 -14.27 -2.08
N THR A 366 28.05 -14.49 -1.28
CA THR A 366 29.12 -15.45 -1.58
C THR A 366 29.02 -16.64 -0.65
N ALA A 367 28.62 -17.79 -1.17
CA ALA A 367 28.45 -19.04 -0.42
C ALA A 367 29.72 -19.91 -0.40
N SER A 368 30.60 -19.76 -1.39
CA SER A 368 31.93 -20.38 -1.49
C SER A 368 32.80 -19.54 -2.45
N PRO A 369 34.13 -19.74 -2.58
CA PRO A 369 34.95 -18.97 -3.51
C PRO A 369 34.53 -19.13 -4.97
N THR A 370 33.76 -20.18 -5.28
CA THR A 370 33.26 -20.51 -6.62
C THR A 370 31.75 -20.36 -6.73
N LEU A 371 31.04 -19.97 -5.66
CA LEU A 371 29.59 -19.83 -5.62
C LEU A 371 29.23 -18.42 -5.18
N VAL A 372 29.07 -17.55 -6.18
CA VAL A 372 28.66 -16.16 -6.03
C VAL A 372 27.27 -16.00 -6.62
N TYR A 373 26.42 -15.30 -5.89
CA TYR A 373 25.05 -15.01 -6.29
C TYR A 373 24.85 -13.51 -6.36
N GLN A 374 24.20 -13.02 -7.41
CA GLN A 374 24.09 -11.59 -7.70
C GLN A 374 22.67 -11.19 -8.16
N LEU A 375 22.39 -9.89 -8.09
CA LEU A 375 21.11 -9.32 -8.51
C LEU A 375 20.90 -9.38 -10.03
N GLU A 376 21.99 -9.37 -10.79
CA GLU A 376 21.99 -9.40 -12.25
C GLU A 376 22.60 -10.71 -12.75
N TRP A 377 22.04 -11.24 -13.83
CA TRP A 377 22.64 -12.30 -14.63
C TRP A 377 22.42 -12.02 -16.11
N CYS A 378 23.44 -12.19 -16.93
CA CYS A 378 23.34 -12.02 -18.37
C CYS A 378 23.51 -13.37 -19.07
N ASP A 379 22.63 -13.65 -20.03
CA ASP A 379 22.69 -14.86 -20.84
C ASP A 379 23.84 -14.83 -21.87
N ASP A 380 24.06 -15.96 -22.55
CA ASP A 380 25.09 -16.10 -23.59
C ASP A 380 24.84 -15.18 -24.81
N GLU A 381 23.61 -14.66 -24.97
CA GLU A 381 23.24 -13.72 -26.03
C GLU A 381 23.50 -12.25 -25.62
N GLY A 382 23.88 -12.02 -24.36
CA GLY A 382 24.18 -10.69 -23.79
C GLY A 382 22.95 -9.97 -23.23
N THR A 383 21.81 -10.65 -23.09
CA THR A 383 20.60 -10.11 -22.44
C THR A 383 20.73 -10.25 -20.93
N CYS A 384 20.65 -9.13 -20.20
CA CYS A 384 20.73 -9.11 -18.74
C CYS A 384 19.35 -9.11 -18.08
N HIS A 385 19.23 -9.91 -17.02
CA HIS A 385 18.02 -10.13 -16.24
C HIS A 385 18.22 -9.67 -14.80
N CYS A 386 17.23 -8.95 -14.25
CA CYS A 386 17.23 -8.53 -12.86
C CYS A 386 16.42 -9.48 -11.99
N ALA A 387 17.02 -9.95 -10.89
CA ALA A 387 16.31 -10.70 -9.88
C ALA A 387 15.45 -9.75 -9.02
N PRO A 388 14.24 -10.18 -8.60
CA PRO A 388 13.40 -9.37 -7.72
C PRO A 388 14.03 -9.32 -6.32
N PHE A 389 14.25 -8.12 -5.80
CA PHE A 389 14.76 -7.94 -4.44
C PHE A 389 14.25 -6.62 -3.85
N THR A 390 13.86 -6.64 -2.57
CA THR A 390 13.28 -5.50 -1.85
C THR A 390 13.92 -5.39 -0.47
N SER A 391 14.26 -4.18 -0.06
CA SER A 391 14.66 -3.86 1.32
C SER A 391 13.62 -2.93 1.95
N THR A 392 13.26 -3.17 3.20
CA THR A 392 12.34 -2.33 3.97
C THR A 392 13.05 -1.76 5.18
N ILE A 393 13.19 -0.43 5.23
CA ILE A 393 13.79 0.30 6.34
C ILE A 393 12.69 0.72 7.31
N SER A 394 12.67 0.11 8.49
CA SER A 394 11.69 0.41 9.54
C SER A 394 12.18 1.49 10.51
N GLU A 395 13.49 1.62 10.69
CA GLU A 395 14.10 2.67 11.49
C GLU A 395 15.31 3.23 10.75
N PHE A 396 15.33 4.54 10.51
CA PHE A 396 16.45 5.24 9.90
C PHE A 396 16.96 6.34 10.83
N GLY A 397 17.84 5.95 11.75
CA GLY A 397 18.49 6.89 12.64
C GLY A 397 19.52 7.77 11.92
N ASN A 398 19.44 9.08 12.12
CA ASN A 398 20.36 10.04 11.49
C ASN A 398 21.67 10.20 12.27
N GLY A 399 22.78 9.80 11.63
CA GLY A 399 24.15 9.98 12.11
C GLY A 399 24.76 8.78 12.84
N ALA A 400 26.08 8.84 13.05
CA ALA A 400 26.86 7.83 13.77
C ALA A 400 26.23 7.41 15.11
N GLY A 401 26.25 6.10 15.38
CA GLY A 401 25.73 5.51 16.61
C GLY A 401 24.21 5.41 16.70
N LYS A 402 23.46 5.96 15.73
CA LYS A 402 22.02 5.76 15.64
C LYS A 402 21.69 4.44 14.97
N THR A 403 20.57 3.85 15.37
CA THR A 403 20.09 2.58 14.85
C THR A 403 19.64 2.73 13.40
N ILE A 404 19.96 1.73 12.59
CA ILE A 404 19.26 1.45 11.35
C ILE A 404 18.73 0.01 11.45
N ALA A 405 17.43 -0.16 11.19
CA ALA A 405 16.76 -1.44 11.30
C ALA A 405 15.78 -1.67 10.15
N GLY A 406 15.61 -2.93 9.78
CA GLY A 406 14.78 -3.30 8.64
C GLY A 406 14.88 -4.76 8.25
N THR A 407 14.23 -5.08 7.13
CA THR A 407 14.23 -6.41 6.51
C THR A 407 14.65 -6.32 5.05
N PHE A 408 15.00 -7.46 4.46
CA PHE A 408 15.15 -7.59 3.03
C PHE A 408 14.67 -8.97 2.58
N SER A 409 14.19 -9.06 1.34
CA SER A 409 13.81 -10.32 0.73
C SER A 409 13.87 -10.23 -0.79
N GLY A 410 14.16 -11.35 -1.43
CA GLY A 410 14.27 -11.42 -2.87
C GLY A 410 14.84 -12.73 -3.35
N SER A 411 15.44 -12.69 -4.54
CA SER A 411 16.20 -13.78 -5.11
C SER A 411 17.50 -13.26 -5.71
N LEU A 412 18.47 -14.14 -5.88
CA LEU A 412 19.75 -13.86 -6.54
C LEU A 412 20.05 -14.96 -7.54
N TYR A 413 20.64 -14.58 -8.67
CA TYR A 413 21.08 -15.52 -9.68
C TYR A 413 22.41 -16.16 -9.30
N ASN A 414 22.57 -17.45 -9.59
CA ASN A 414 23.90 -18.06 -9.70
C ASN A 414 24.52 -17.79 -11.09
N ALA A 415 25.70 -18.34 -11.36
CA ALA A 415 26.38 -18.20 -12.65
C ALA A 415 25.60 -18.80 -13.83
N ASP A 416 24.74 -19.78 -13.58
CA ASP A 416 23.96 -20.49 -14.59
C ASP A 416 22.57 -19.85 -14.84
N GLY A 417 22.25 -18.73 -14.19
CA GLY A 417 20.96 -18.03 -14.35
C GLY A 417 19.81 -18.61 -13.53
N GLU A 418 20.09 -19.48 -12.58
CA GLU A 418 19.10 -20.01 -11.64
C GLU A 418 18.90 -19.08 -10.44
N LEU A 419 17.64 -18.87 -10.03
CA LEU A 419 17.28 -18.00 -8.91
C LEU A 419 17.27 -18.75 -7.57
N PHE A 420 17.93 -18.16 -6.58
CA PHE A 420 17.97 -18.66 -5.21
C PHE A 420 17.36 -17.64 -4.24
N PRO A 421 16.46 -18.06 -3.34
CA PRO A 421 15.81 -17.15 -2.42
C PRO A 421 16.78 -16.67 -1.34
N ILE A 422 16.70 -15.38 -1.05
CA ILE A 422 17.43 -14.74 0.04
C ILE A 422 16.48 -13.84 0.82
N SER A 423 16.57 -13.87 2.13
CA SER A 423 15.85 -12.94 2.99
C SER A 423 16.62 -12.68 4.27
N GLY A 424 16.21 -11.71 5.06
CA GLY A 424 16.87 -11.44 6.31
C GLY A 424 16.43 -10.15 6.95
N TYR A 425 17.11 -9.80 8.03
CA TYR A 425 16.86 -8.61 8.80
C TYR A 425 18.13 -8.06 9.40
N PHE A 426 18.10 -6.79 9.78
CA PHE A 426 19.22 -6.13 10.44
C PHE A 426 18.70 -5.15 11.49
N ASN A 427 19.47 -5.02 12.55
CA ASN A 427 19.34 -3.97 13.55
C ASN A 427 20.72 -3.69 14.11
N VAL A 428 21.28 -2.60 13.65
CA VAL A 428 22.69 -2.27 13.82
C VAL A 428 22.82 -0.77 13.97
N LYS A 429 23.88 -0.32 14.62
CA LYS A 429 24.23 1.09 14.68
C LYS A 429 24.89 1.51 13.38
N ARG A 430 24.70 2.75 12.97
CA ARG A 430 25.52 3.34 11.92
C ARG A 430 26.92 3.58 12.46
N ILE A 431 27.93 3.17 11.71
CA ILE A 431 29.33 3.46 12.08
C ILE A 431 29.66 4.94 11.86
N ASN A 432 28.99 5.60 10.91
CA ASN A 432 29.18 7.01 10.55
C ASN A 432 27.88 7.80 10.32
#